data_AF-A0A0R0BJN4-F1
#
_entry.id   AF-A0A0R0BJN4-F1
#
_cell.length_a   1.000
_cell.length_b   1.000
_cell.length_c   1.000
_cell.angle_alpha   90.00
_cell.angle_beta   90.00
_cell.angle_gamma   90.00
#
_symmetry.space_group_name_H-M   'P 1'
#
loop_
_entity.id
_entity.type
_entity.pdbx_description
1 polymer ?
#
loop_
_entity_poly.entity_id
_entity_poly.type
_entity_poly.pdbx_seq_one_letter_code
_entity_poly.pdbx_strand_id
1 'polypeptide(L)'
;DTAAAVVGGIAEGCVQSGCALIGGETAEMPDMYGPGEYDLAGFTVAAVEKSELLDGSAVAEGDVLIGIASSGPHSNGYSLIRKIYERAGSPTDVVLEDGTALVDALMAPTRLYVKPVLSLLASNRSDIHGMAHITGGGLTENIIRVVPEGLGLAIDAASIVLPPVFAWLKDNGNVADAEMWRTFNCGIGFVLIVPEARAAAVAAAIDALGLAHRQIGRVVADAGQGERVHIG
;
A
#
# COMPACT_ATOMS: atom_id res chain seq x y z
N ASP A 1 -12.47 16.22 -22.54
CA ASP A 1 -13.51 16.25 -21.49
C ASP A 1 -12.94 15.54 -20.26
N THR A 2 -12.98 16.17 -19.09
CA THR A 2 -12.42 15.64 -17.82
C THR A 2 -13.06 14.32 -17.43
N ALA A 3 -14.38 14.18 -17.60
CA ALA A 3 -15.10 12.95 -17.29
C ALA A 3 -14.58 11.77 -18.14
N ALA A 4 -14.37 11.99 -19.44
CA ALA A 4 -13.83 10.96 -20.34
C ALA A 4 -12.40 10.52 -19.94
N ALA A 5 -11.56 11.46 -19.48
CA ALA A 5 -10.22 11.13 -19.01
C ALA A 5 -10.25 10.30 -17.72
N VAL A 6 -11.13 10.65 -16.77
CA VAL A 6 -11.35 9.89 -15.53
C VAL A 6 -11.83 8.48 -15.84
N VAL A 7 -12.86 8.34 -16.68
CA VAL A 7 -13.38 7.02 -17.11
C VAL A 7 -12.31 6.21 -17.84
N GLY A 8 -11.47 6.85 -18.66
CA GLY A 8 -10.32 6.22 -19.29
C GLY A 8 -9.33 5.62 -18.27
N GLY A 9 -9.02 6.35 -17.20
CA GLY A 9 -8.19 5.87 -16.10
C GLY A 9 -8.82 4.71 -15.32
N ILE A 10 -10.14 4.76 -15.08
CA ILE A 10 -10.88 3.65 -14.44
C ILE A 10 -10.81 2.39 -15.31
N ALA A 11 -11.05 2.53 -16.62
CA ALA A 11 -11.00 1.42 -17.57
C ALA A 11 -9.60 0.79 -17.61
N GLU A 12 -8.54 1.59 -17.61
CA GLU A 12 -7.15 1.11 -17.52
C GLU A 12 -6.90 0.34 -16.20
N GLY A 13 -7.38 0.86 -15.07
CA GLY A 13 -7.30 0.16 -13.79
C GLY A 13 -8.05 -1.18 -13.78
N CYS A 14 -9.21 -1.26 -14.45
CA CYS A 14 -9.94 -2.50 -14.65
C CYS A 14 -9.14 -3.52 -15.48
N VAL A 15 -8.52 -3.08 -16.58
CA VAL A 15 -7.66 -3.94 -17.43
C VAL A 15 -6.47 -4.47 -16.64
N GLN A 16 -5.78 -3.62 -15.89
CA GLN A 16 -4.65 -4.02 -15.03
C GLN A 16 -5.08 -4.99 -13.93
N SER A 17 -6.28 -4.81 -13.36
CA SER A 17 -6.84 -5.68 -12.32
C SER A 17 -7.43 -6.98 -12.87
N GLY A 18 -7.71 -7.05 -14.17
CA GLY A 18 -8.38 -8.20 -14.80
C GLY A 18 -9.88 -8.27 -14.51
N CYS A 19 -10.53 -7.12 -14.27
CA CYS A 19 -11.97 -7.03 -14.08
C CYS A 19 -12.64 -6.22 -15.21
N ALA A 20 -13.96 -6.36 -15.34
CA ALA A 20 -14.74 -5.63 -16.33
C ALA A 20 -15.39 -4.39 -15.71
N LEU A 21 -15.37 -3.26 -16.43
CA LEU A 21 -16.18 -2.09 -16.10
C LEU A 21 -17.60 -2.31 -16.65
N ILE A 22 -18.49 -2.82 -15.80
CA ILE A 22 -19.84 -3.26 -16.20
C ILE A 22 -20.91 -2.17 -16.14
N GLY A 23 -20.61 -1.02 -15.55
CA GLY A 23 -21.54 0.09 -15.40
C GLY A 23 -20.95 1.24 -14.59
N GLY A 24 -21.68 2.34 -14.55
CA GLY A 24 -21.34 3.56 -13.81
C GLY A 24 -22.51 4.54 -13.87
N GLU A 25 -22.46 5.55 -13.01
CA GLU A 25 -23.45 6.63 -12.96
C GLU A 25 -22.70 7.97 -13.02
N THR A 26 -23.32 8.99 -13.60
CA THR A 26 -22.77 10.36 -13.60
C THR A 26 -23.85 11.32 -13.13
N ALA A 27 -23.55 12.06 -12.07
CA ALA A 27 -24.48 13.02 -11.49
C ALA A 27 -23.88 14.42 -11.51
N GLU A 28 -24.66 15.41 -11.96
CA GLU A 28 -24.30 16.82 -11.89
C GLU A 28 -24.97 17.45 -10.67
N MET A 29 -24.16 17.97 -9.74
CA MET A 29 -24.64 18.56 -8.48
C MET A 29 -24.00 19.94 -8.24
N PRO A 30 -24.44 20.97 -8.99
CA PRO A 30 -23.80 22.29 -8.98
C PRO A 30 -23.89 23.03 -7.64
N ASP A 31 -24.90 22.73 -6.82
CA ASP A 31 -25.05 23.31 -5.48
C ASP A 31 -24.15 22.61 -4.43
N MET A 32 -23.60 21.44 -4.75
CA MET A 32 -22.78 20.64 -3.82
C MET A 32 -21.28 20.72 -4.13
N TYR A 33 -20.89 20.69 -5.40
CA TYR A 33 -19.49 20.72 -5.82
C TYR A 33 -19.12 22.05 -6.45
N GLY A 34 -17.99 22.64 -6.01
CA GLY A 34 -17.48 23.87 -6.58
C GLY A 34 -16.99 23.70 -8.03
N PRO A 35 -16.72 24.81 -8.75
CA PRO A 35 -16.20 24.74 -10.11
C PRO A 35 -14.91 23.91 -10.20
N GLY A 36 -14.95 22.85 -11.01
CA GLY A 36 -13.80 21.94 -11.22
C GLY A 36 -13.64 20.85 -10.16
N GLU A 37 -14.48 20.82 -9.13
CA GLU A 37 -14.53 19.75 -8.15
C GLU A 37 -15.47 18.63 -8.61
N TYR A 38 -15.07 17.40 -8.35
CA TYR A 38 -15.88 16.21 -8.57
C TYR A 38 -15.46 15.14 -7.57
N ASP A 39 -16.37 14.20 -7.30
CA ASP A 39 -16.09 13.04 -6.46
C ASP A 39 -16.28 11.75 -7.26
N LEU A 40 -15.58 10.70 -6.84
CA LEU A 40 -15.59 9.41 -7.50
C LEU A 40 -15.75 8.29 -6.48
N ALA A 41 -16.83 7.52 -6.63
CA ALA A 41 -17.05 6.30 -5.87
C ALA A 41 -16.79 5.07 -6.76
N GLY A 42 -15.97 4.14 -6.26
CA GLY A 42 -15.71 2.86 -6.91
C GLY A 42 -16.40 1.71 -6.18
N PHE A 43 -16.97 0.77 -6.93
CA PHE A 43 -17.53 -0.47 -6.40
C PHE A 43 -16.93 -1.67 -7.15
N THR A 44 -16.60 -2.74 -6.44
CA THR A 44 -16.03 -3.96 -7.02
C THR A 44 -16.59 -5.19 -6.34
N VAL A 45 -16.86 -6.22 -7.14
CA VAL A 45 -17.24 -7.56 -6.67
C VAL A 45 -16.16 -8.53 -7.12
N ALA A 46 -15.73 -9.39 -6.22
CA ALA A 46 -14.79 -10.48 -6.49
C ALA A 46 -15.34 -11.79 -5.90
N ALA A 47 -14.80 -12.91 -6.37
CA ALA A 47 -15.14 -14.24 -5.88
C ALA A 47 -13.89 -14.94 -5.36
N VAL A 48 -14.06 -15.78 -4.36
CA VAL A 48 -13.02 -16.65 -3.80
C VAL A 48 -13.67 -17.98 -3.41
N GLU A 49 -12.95 -19.09 -3.63
CA GLU A 49 -13.39 -20.38 -3.15
C GLU A 49 -13.40 -20.38 -1.61
N LYS A 50 -14.48 -20.89 -0.99
CA LYS A 50 -14.68 -20.75 0.46
C LYS A 50 -13.57 -21.45 1.24
N SER A 51 -13.12 -22.61 0.77
CA SER A 51 -12.03 -23.38 1.40
C SER A 51 -10.66 -22.74 1.22
N GLU A 52 -10.54 -21.77 0.31
CA GLU A 52 -9.27 -21.09 0.08
C GLU A 52 -9.17 -19.77 0.82
N LEU A 53 -10.25 -19.25 1.42
CA LEU A 53 -10.27 -17.95 2.08
C LEU A 53 -9.08 -17.78 3.05
N LEU A 54 -8.29 -16.72 2.85
CA LEU A 54 -7.22 -16.35 3.76
C LEU A 54 -7.78 -15.37 4.79
N ASP A 55 -8.00 -15.86 6.01
CA ASP A 55 -8.60 -15.11 7.12
C ASP A 55 -7.59 -14.70 8.21
N GLY A 56 -6.30 -14.98 7.99
CA GLY A 56 -5.21 -14.69 8.93
C GLY A 56 -5.02 -15.75 10.02
N SER A 57 -5.86 -16.77 10.11
CA SER A 57 -5.74 -17.83 11.13
C SER A 57 -4.48 -18.68 11.01
N ALA A 58 -3.86 -18.71 9.83
CA ALA A 58 -2.60 -19.41 9.57
C ALA A 58 -1.37 -18.64 10.06
N VAL A 59 -1.48 -17.35 10.36
CA VAL A 59 -0.36 -16.51 10.81
C VAL A 59 0.16 -17.04 12.15
N ALA A 60 1.47 -17.24 12.21
CA ALA A 60 2.15 -17.83 13.36
C ALA A 60 3.37 -17.00 13.79
N GLU A 61 3.77 -17.15 15.05
CA GLU A 61 5.04 -16.61 15.54
C GLU A 61 6.20 -17.11 14.66
N GLY A 62 7.10 -16.20 14.29
CA GLY A 62 8.24 -16.50 13.44
C GLY A 62 7.99 -16.32 11.95
N ASP A 63 6.73 -16.17 11.50
CA ASP A 63 6.44 -15.78 10.12
C ASP A 63 7.14 -14.46 9.78
N VAL A 64 7.64 -14.34 8.55
CA VAL A 64 8.32 -13.14 8.07
C VAL A 64 7.37 -12.26 7.25
N LEU A 65 7.63 -10.96 7.30
CA LEU A 65 6.90 -9.95 6.54
C LEU A 65 7.70 -9.62 5.27
N ILE A 66 7.14 -9.90 4.10
CA ILE A 66 7.70 -9.47 2.81
C ILE A 66 6.91 -8.27 2.31
N GLY A 67 7.51 -7.09 2.37
CA GLY A 67 6.95 -5.85 1.84
C GLY A 67 7.25 -5.69 0.35
N ILE A 68 6.21 -5.45 -0.45
CA ILE A 68 6.26 -5.19 -1.88
C ILE A 68 6.17 -3.68 -2.11
N ALA A 69 7.04 -3.18 -2.99
CA ALA A 69 7.20 -1.75 -3.21
C ALA A 69 5.91 -1.07 -3.72
N SER A 70 5.61 0.11 -3.17
CA SER A 70 4.59 1.02 -3.68
C SER A 70 5.07 1.78 -4.93
N SER A 71 4.16 2.52 -5.58
CA SER A 71 4.49 3.44 -6.67
C SER A 71 4.72 4.88 -6.21
N GLY A 72 4.64 5.13 -4.89
CA GLY A 72 4.57 6.46 -4.30
C GLY A 72 3.58 6.49 -3.13
N PRO A 73 2.99 7.65 -2.80
CA PRO A 73 2.03 7.78 -1.69
C PRO A 73 0.71 7.01 -1.87
N HIS A 74 0.46 6.48 -3.07
CA HIS A 74 -0.79 5.82 -3.47
C HIS A 74 -1.98 6.77 -3.36
N SER A 75 -2.95 6.51 -2.48
CA SER A 75 -4.18 7.31 -2.36
C SER A 75 -4.46 7.70 -0.91
N ASN A 76 -3.44 7.66 -0.03
CA ASN A 76 -3.58 7.95 1.40
C ASN A 76 -2.58 9.02 1.85
N GLY A 77 -2.91 9.75 2.92
CA GLY A 77 -2.06 10.81 3.45
C GLY A 77 -2.10 12.14 2.68
N TYR A 78 -2.95 12.28 1.66
CA TYR A 78 -3.02 13.48 0.81
C TYR A 78 -3.42 14.76 1.57
N SER A 79 -4.15 14.65 2.67
CA SER A 79 -4.41 15.79 3.56
C SER A 79 -3.13 16.35 4.19
N LEU A 80 -2.16 15.49 4.54
CA LEU A 80 -0.86 15.93 5.07
C LEU A 80 0.06 16.37 3.95
N ILE A 81 0.11 15.63 2.84
CA ILE A 81 0.87 16.01 1.62
C ILE A 81 0.51 17.41 1.19
N ARG A 82 -0.80 17.73 1.07
CA ARG A 82 -1.26 19.05 0.64
C ARG A 82 -0.77 20.16 1.58
N LYS A 83 -0.87 19.96 2.89
CA LYS A 83 -0.36 20.93 3.89
C LYS A 83 1.15 21.15 3.78
N ILE A 84 1.92 20.08 3.58
CA ILE A 84 3.38 20.16 3.43
C ILE A 84 3.73 20.89 2.12
N TYR A 85 3.06 20.51 1.03
CA TYR A 85 3.24 21.10 -0.30
C TYR A 85 2.94 22.60 -0.31
N GLU A 86 1.81 23.02 0.26
CA GLU A 86 1.43 24.43 0.39
C GLU A 86 2.44 25.20 1.26
N ARG A 87 2.86 24.63 2.40
CA ARG A 87 3.87 25.23 3.27
C ARG A 87 5.23 25.40 2.59
N ALA A 88 5.58 24.48 1.70
CA ALA A 88 6.79 24.55 0.88
C ALA A 88 6.68 25.55 -0.28
N GLY A 89 5.56 26.28 -0.42
CA GLY A 89 5.35 27.27 -1.47
C GLY A 89 4.79 26.69 -2.77
N SER A 90 4.17 25.51 -2.72
CA SER A 90 3.61 24.80 -3.89
C SER A 90 4.60 24.62 -5.05
N PRO A 91 5.78 24.03 -4.81
CA PRO A 91 6.84 23.99 -5.79
C PRO A 91 6.51 23.06 -6.97
N THR A 92 6.60 23.57 -8.20
CA THR A 92 6.31 22.81 -9.43
C THR A 92 7.57 22.30 -10.16
N ASP A 93 8.74 22.80 -9.78
CA ASP A 93 10.03 22.57 -10.44
C ASP A 93 11.02 21.74 -9.62
N VAL A 94 10.59 21.24 -8.46
CA VAL A 94 11.40 20.35 -7.62
C VAL A 94 11.58 19.00 -8.32
N VAL A 95 12.84 18.61 -8.45
CA VAL A 95 13.27 17.29 -8.91
C VAL A 95 13.84 16.52 -7.71
N LEU A 96 13.35 15.30 -7.51
CA LEU A 96 13.78 14.40 -6.44
C LEU A 96 15.16 13.80 -6.75
N GLU A 97 15.77 13.16 -5.75
CA GLU A 97 17.11 12.57 -5.86
C GLU A 97 17.22 11.53 -6.99
N ASP A 98 16.14 10.82 -7.30
CA ASP A 98 16.07 9.85 -8.40
C ASP A 98 15.80 10.47 -9.78
N GLY A 99 15.71 11.79 -9.87
CA GLY A 99 15.43 12.53 -11.11
C GLY A 99 13.93 12.70 -11.43
N THR A 100 13.03 12.16 -10.62
CA THR A 100 11.57 12.30 -10.82
C THR A 100 11.12 13.70 -10.38
N ALA A 101 10.23 14.34 -11.14
CA ALA A 101 9.59 15.56 -10.69
C ALA A 101 8.71 15.27 -9.46
N LEU A 102 8.74 16.15 -8.44
CA LEU A 102 7.97 15.97 -7.21
C LEU A 102 6.47 15.79 -7.51
N VAL A 103 5.93 16.61 -8.42
CA VAL A 103 4.51 16.60 -8.77
C VAL A 103 4.12 15.25 -9.38
N ASP A 104 4.97 14.68 -10.23
CA ASP A 104 4.75 13.37 -10.84
C ASP A 104 4.80 12.25 -9.79
N ALA A 105 5.76 12.31 -8.86
CA ALA A 105 5.85 11.33 -7.78
C ALA A 105 4.66 11.40 -6.80
N LEU A 106 4.15 12.60 -6.53
CA LEU A 106 2.94 12.81 -5.71
C LEU A 106 1.66 12.40 -6.44
N MET A 107 1.62 12.48 -7.77
CA MET A 107 0.46 12.12 -8.59
C MET A 107 0.56 10.71 -9.20
N ALA A 108 1.62 9.96 -8.90
CA ALA A 108 1.84 8.62 -9.40
C ALA A 108 0.63 7.72 -9.05
N PRO A 109 0.01 7.04 -10.04
CA PRO A 109 -1.16 6.20 -9.78
C PRO A 109 -0.82 5.05 -8.84
N THR A 110 -1.78 4.67 -8.01
CA THR A 110 -1.64 3.53 -7.09
C THR A 110 -1.33 2.24 -7.86
N ARG A 111 -0.23 1.59 -7.50
CA ARG A 111 0.13 0.28 -8.05
C ARG A 111 -0.95 -0.75 -7.74
N LEU A 112 -1.38 -1.49 -8.76
CA LEU A 112 -2.36 -2.55 -8.64
C LEU A 112 -1.67 -3.91 -8.46
N TYR A 113 -1.98 -4.60 -7.36
CA TYR A 113 -1.34 -5.87 -6.99
C TYR A 113 -2.15 -7.12 -7.38
N VAL A 114 -3.34 -6.95 -7.98
CA VAL A 114 -4.31 -8.05 -8.18
C VAL A 114 -3.70 -9.22 -8.96
N LYS A 115 -3.21 -8.98 -10.18
CA LYS A 115 -2.64 -10.05 -11.02
C LYS A 115 -1.39 -10.68 -10.41
N PRO A 116 -0.39 -9.92 -9.92
CA PRO A 116 0.77 -10.52 -9.25
C PRO A 116 0.38 -11.37 -8.04
N VAL A 117 -0.50 -10.87 -7.16
CA VAL A 117 -0.92 -11.60 -5.96
C VAL A 117 -1.68 -12.87 -6.32
N LEU A 118 -2.59 -12.82 -7.30
CA LEU A 118 -3.26 -14.04 -7.80
C LEU A 118 -2.26 -15.06 -8.36
N SER A 119 -1.22 -14.61 -9.07
CA SER A 119 -0.15 -15.48 -9.57
C SER A 119 0.65 -16.13 -8.44
N LEU A 120 0.95 -15.37 -7.39
CA LEU A 120 1.64 -15.88 -6.20
C LEU A 120 0.79 -16.91 -5.46
N LEU A 121 -0.50 -16.62 -5.25
CA LEU A 121 -1.45 -17.53 -4.62
C LEU A 121 -1.61 -18.82 -5.42
N ALA A 122 -1.65 -18.76 -6.75
CA ALA A 122 -1.77 -19.95 -7.58
C ALA A 122 -0.61 -20.94 -7.41
N SER A 123 0.59 -20.44 -7.08
CA SER A 123 1.80 -21.28 -6.94
C SER A 123 2.23 -21.53 -5.50
N ASN A 124 1.79 -20.71 -4.54
CA ASN A 124 2.31 -20.68 -3.17
C ASN A 124 1.19 -20.53 -2.11
N ARG A 125 -0.05 -20.96 -2.41
CA ARG A 125 -1.20 -20.70 -1.53
C ARG A 125 -0.96 -21.10 -0.08
N SER A 126 -0.39 -22.28 0.15
CA SER A 126 -0.12 -22.81 1.49
C SER A 126 1.01 -22.09 2.23
N ASP A 127 1.83 -21.33 1.51
CA ASP A 127 2.99 -20.64 2.06
C ASP A 127 2.67 -19.14 2.33
N ILE A 128 1.46 -18.68 2.03
CA ILE A 128 0.99 -17.31 2.31
C ILE A 128 -0.04 -17.38 3.42
N HIS A 129 0.38 -17.03 4.64
CA HIS A 129 -0.45 -17.09 5.84
C HIS A 129 -1.34 -15.85 6.00
N GLY A 130 -0.89 -14.71 5.49
CA GLY A 130 -1.62 -13.45 5.58
C GLY A 130 -1.15 -12.47 4.51
N MET A 131 -2.00 -11.47 4.24
CA MET A 131 -1.72 -10.40 3.30
C MET A 131 -2.30 -9.09 3.82
N ALA A 132 -1.55 -7.99 3.69
CA ALA A 132 -2.03 -6.67 4.09
C ALA A 132 -1.80 -5.65 2.99
N HIS A 133 -2.85 -4.92 2.63
CA HIS A 133 -2.76 -3.75 1.75
C HIS A 133 -2.50 -2.51 2.60
N ILE A 134 -1.42 -1.78 2.32
CA ILE A 134 -1.02 -0.63 3.12
C ILE A 134 -1.74 0.62 2.64
N THR A 135 -2.69 1.11 3.45
CA THR A 135 -3.57 2.23 3.11
C THR A 135 -3.56 3.27 4.23
N GLY A 136 -4.72 3.84 4.61
CA GLY A 136 -4.82 4.75 5.75
C GLY A 136 -4.38 4.05 7.04
N GLY A 137 -3.62 4.76 7.88
CA GLY A 137 -2.98 4.18 9.07
C GLY A 137 -1.60 3.53 8.79
N GLY A 138 -1.15 3.53 7.53
CA GLY A 138 0.22 3.18 7.14
C GLY A 138 0.64 1.77 7.56
N LEU A 139 1.92 1.59 7.83
CA LEU A 139 2.49 0.30 8.26
C LEU A 139 2.00 -0.11 9.65
N THR A 140 1.79 0.88 10.53
CA THR A 140 1.41 0.66 11.93
C THR A 140 0.04 0.00 12.06
N GLU A 141 -0.97 0.47 11.30
CA GLU A 141 -2.34 0.01 11.51
C GLU A 141 -2.80 -1.08 10.55
N ASN A 142 -2.18 -1.25 9.38
CA ASN A 142 -2.72 -2.15 8.35
C ASN A 142 -2.29 -3.61 8.54
N ILE A 143 -1.01 -3.86 8.84
CA ILE A 143 -0.47 -5.24 8.88
C ILE A 143 -1.07 -6.02 10.06
N ILE A 144 -1.22 -5.37 11.22
CA ILE A 144 -1.72 -6.02 12.45
C ILE A 144 -3.17 -6.53 12.34
N ARG A 145 -3.97 -6.00 11.40
CA ARG A 145 -5.38 -6.39 11.21
C ARG A 145 -5.57 -7.84 10.78
N VAL A 146 -4.54 -8.45 10.18
CA VAL A 146 -4.56 -9.87 9.76
C VAL A 146 -3.79 -10.77 10.72
N VAL A 147 -3.29 -10.23 11.85
CA VAL A 147 -2.49 -10.96 12.83
C VAL A 147 -3.37 -11.37 14.02
N PRO A 148 -3.51 -12.67 14.34
CA PRO A 148 -4.32 -13.17 15.45
C PRO A 148 -3.93 -12.58 16.82
N GLU A 149 -4.89 -12.58 17.75
CA GLU A 149 -4.62 -12.23 19.14
C GLU A 149 -3.50 -13.10 19.75
N GLY A 150 -2.72 -12.52 20.66
CA GLY A 150 -1.53 -13.18 21.24
C GLY A 150 -0.27 -13.09 20.38
N LEU A 151 -0.36 -12.55 19.16
CA LEU A 151 0.78 -12.26 18.30
C LEU A 151 0.91 -10.75 18.03
N GLY A 152 2.12 -10.30 17.73
CA GLY A 152 2.48 -8.93 17.37
C GLY A 152 3.45 -8.88 16.19
N LEU A 153 3.93 -7.68 15.88
CA LEU A 153 4.83 -7.40 14.77
C LEU A 153 6.11 -6.73 15.27
N ALA A 154 7.26 -7.23 14.82
CA ALA A 154 8.55 -6.57 14.91
C ALA A 154 9.01 -6.20 13.50
N ILE A 155 8.91 -4.92 13.16
CA ILE A 155 9.29 -4.34 11.88
C ILE A 155 10.65 -3.65 12.05
N ASP A 156 11.57 -3.97 11.14
CA ASP A 156 12.90 -3.37 11.07
C ASP A 156 12.85 -2.11 10.20
N ALA A 157 12.92 -0.93 10.81
CA ALA A 157 12.89 0.34 10.12
C ALA A 157 14.06 0.50 9.13
N ALA A 158 15.24 -0.07 9.45
CA ALA A 158 16.41 0.00 8.58
C ALA A 158 16.27 -0.82 7.29
N SER A 159 15.37 -1.80 7.29
CA SER A 159 15.04 -2.58 6.09
C SER A 159 14.19 -1.80 5.08
N ILE A 160 13.49 -0.75 5.53
CA ILE A 160 12.60 0.06 4.70
C ILE A 160 13.43 1.12 3.99
N VAL A 161 13.55 0.97 2.67
CA VAL A 161 14.16 2.01 1.83
C VAL A 161 13.10 3.04 1.51
N LEU A 162 13.19 4.19 2.18
CA LEU A 162 12.27 5.30 2.01
C LEU A 162 12.43 5.93 0.61
N PRO A 163 11.42 5.88 -0.27
CA PRO A 163 11.52 6.52 -1.58
C PRO A 163 11.69 8.05 -1.47
N PRO A 164 12.36 8.70 -2.43
CA PRO A 164 12.69 10.13 -2.35
C PRO A 164 11.50 11.06 -2.10
N VAL A 165 10.32 10.73 -2.61
CA VAL A 165 9.09 11.50 -2.36
C VAL A 165 8.72 11.56 -0.87
N PHE A 166 8.94 10.46 -0.14
CA PHE A 166 8.67 10.42 1.30
C PHE A 166 9.78 11.06 2.12
N ALA A 167 11.04 10.98 1.66
CA ALA A 167 12.12 11.76 2.25
C ALA A 167 11.83 13.25 2.14
N TRP A 168 11.42 13.71 0.96
CA TRP A 168 11.00 15.10 0.73
C TRP A 168 9.84 15.51 1.65
N LEU A 169 8.81 14.67 1.80
CA LEU A 169 7.67 14.92 2.70
C LEU A 169 8.12 14.98 4.17
N LYS A 170 8.97 14.06 4.59
CA LYS A 170 9.52 14.01 5.96
C LYS A 170 10.27 15.30 6.29
N ASP A 171 11.18 15.71 5.41
CA ASP A 171 12.06 16.86 5.64
C ASP A 171 11.29 18.19 5.56
N ASN A 172 10.47 18.39 4.52
CA ASN A 172 9.71 19.64 4.34
C ASN A 172 8.54 19.76 5.32
N GLY A 173 8.00 18.63 5.79
CA GLY A 173 6.95 18.60 6.80
C GLY A 173 7.47 18.63 8.23
N ASN A 174 8.76 18.36 8.46
CA ASN A 174 9.33 18.05 9.77
C ASN A 174 8.50 16.94 10.47
N VAL A 175 8.20 15.87 9.73
CA VAL A 175 7.34 14.77 10.19
C VAL A 175 8.19 13.76 10.97
N ALA A 176 7.76 13.44 12.19
CA ALA A 176 8.43 12.40 12.99
C ALA A 176 8.27 11.02 12.35
N ASP A 177 9.24 10.12 12.53
CA ASP A 177 9.21 8.78 11.94
C ASP A 177 7.94 7.99 12.29
N ALA A 178 7.52 8.02 13.55
CA ALA A 178 6.26 7.38 13.98
C ALA A 178 5.04 7.89 13.19
N GLU A 179 5.00 9.18 12.86
CA GLU A 179 3.92 9.77 12.08
C GLU A 179 4.02 9.41 10.58
N MET A 180 5.25 9.27 10.07
CA MET A 180 5.48 8.75 8.71
C MET A 180 4.91 7.34 8.59
N TRP A 181 5.25 6.44 9.51
CA TRP A 181 4.79 5.05 9.51
C TRP A 181 3.28 4.91 9.68
N ARG A 182 2.65 5.83 10.41
CA ARG A 182 1.20 5.85 10.65
C ARG A 182 0.41 6.52 9.52
N THR A 183 1.01 7.43 8.77
CA THR A 183 0.29 8.19 7.73
C THR A 183 0.52 7.61 6.35
N PHE A 184 1.73 7.17 6.06
CA PHE A 184 2.18 6.81 4.73
C PHE A 184 2.57 5.34 4.65
N ASN A 185 2.51 4.81 3.43
CA ASN A 185 3.01 3.47 3.12
C ASN A 185 4.56 3.39 3.12
N CYS A 186 5.23 4.54 3.05
CA CYS A 186 6.68 4.71 3.11
C CYS A 186 7.48 3.82 2.15
N GLY A 187 6.90 3.54 0.98
CA GLY A 187 7.53 2.70 -0.05
C GLY A 187 7.06 1.26 -0.06
N ILE A 188 6.25 0.81 0.92
CA ILE A 188 5.70 -0.55 0.97
C ILE A 188 4.19 -0.48 0.75
N GLY A 189 3.71 -0.90 -0.42
CA GLY A 189 2.29 -0.85 -0.73
C GLY A 189 1.52 -2.11 -0.34
N PHE A 190 2.18 -3.25 -0.28
CA PHE A 190 1.54 -4.54 0.04
C PHE A 190 2.49 -5.40 0.87
N VAL A 191 1.97 -6.21 1.79
CA VAL A 191 2.78 -7.10 2.62
C VAL A 191 2.23 -8.52 2.53
N LEU A 192 3.12 -9.49 2.34
CA LEU A 192 2.83 -10.91 2.50
C LEU A 192 3.42 -11.41 3.83
N ILE A 193 2.67 -12.22 4.55
CA ILE A 193 3.10 -12.91 5.77
C ILE A 193 3.29 -14.37 5.40
N VAL A 194 4.52 -14.88 5.56
CA VAL A 194 4.91 -16.22 5.10
C VAL A 194 5.78 -16.93 6.13
N PRO A 195 5.79 -18.27 6.17
CA PRO A 195 6.75 -19.01 6.99
C PRO A 195 8.19 -18.62 6.68
N GLU A 196 9.03 -18.51 7.71
CA GLU A 196 10.46 -18.20 7.53
C GLU A 196 11.14 -19.19 6.56
N ALA A 197 10.80 -20.48 6.66
CA ALA A 197 11.33 -21.52 5.76
C ALA A 197 10.91 -21.37 4.29
N ARG A 198 9.87 -20.59 4.00
CA ARG A 198 9.32 -20.34 2.66
C ARG A 198 9.66 -18.96 2.12
N ALA A 199 10.18 -18.07 2.96
CA ALA A 199 10.52 -16.69 2.64
C ALA A 199 11.32 -16.55 1.33
N ALA A 200 12.38 -17.33 1.18
CA ALA A 200 13.25 -17.29 0.00
C ALA A 200 12.53 -17.75 -1.30
N ALA A 201 11.66 -18.75 -1.20
CA ALA A 201 10.90 -19.25 -2.34
C ALA A 201 9.83 -18.24 -2.79
N VAL A 202 9.10 -17.65 -1.84
CA VAL A 202 8.12 -16.60 -2.13
C VAL A 202 8.79 -15.35 -2.68
N ALA A 203 9.92 -14.93 -2.11
CA ALA A 203 10.76 -13.85 -2.64
C ALA A 203 11.13 -14.09 -4.11
N ALA A 204 11.67 -15.27 -4.45
CA ALA A 204 12.00 -15.60 -5.83
C ALA A 204 10.79 -15.57 -6.77
N ALA A 205 9.60 -15.95 -6.28
CA ALA A 205 8.36 -15.84 -7.05
C ALA A 205 7.92 -14.38 -7.27
N ILE A 206 8.16 -13.48 -6.30
CA ILE A 206 7.93 -12.04 -6.45
C ILE A 206 8.92 -11.44 -7.45
N ASP A 207 10.20 -11.81 -7.37
CA ASP A 207 11.24 -11.39 -8.33
C ASP A 207 10.88 -11.78 -9.77
N ALA A 208 10.36 -13.00 -9.98
CA ALA A 208 9.90 -13.47 -11.29
C ALA A 208 8.74 -12.63 -11.86
N LEU A 209 8.00 -11.91 -11.01
CA LEU A 209 6.94 -10.98 -11.40
C LEU A 209 7.46 -9.55 -11.62
N GLY A 210 8.76 -9.31 -11.46
CA GLY A 210 9.39 -8.00 -11.65
C GLY A 210 9.01 -6.99 -10.58
N LEU A 211 8.63 -7.44 -9.39
CA LEU A 211 8.22 -6.58 -8.28
C LEU A 211 9.37 -6.41 -7.29
N ALA A 212 9.78 -5.16 -7.07
CA ALA A 212 10.72 -4.87 -5.97
C ALA A 212 10.08 -5.20 -4.62
N HIS A 213 10.80 -5.93 -3.78
CA HIS A 213 10.34 -6.34 -2.47
C HIS A 213 11.50 -6.44 -1.47
N ARG A 214 11.18 -6.47 -0.17
CA ARG A 214 12.13 -6.67 0.92
C ARG A 214 11.50 -7.43 2.07
N GLN A 215 12.28 -8.21 2.80
CA GLN A 215 11.84 -8.64 4.12
C GLN A 215 11.93 -7.44 5.06
N ILE A 216 10.81 -7.09 5.69
CA ILE A 216 10.69 -5.87 6.52
C ILE A 216 10.52 -6.15 8.01
N GLY A 217 10.35 -7.41 8.39
CA GLY A 217 10.11 -7.77 9.78
C GLY A 217 9.64 -9.19 9.94
N ARG A 218 9.05 -9.46 11.11
CA ARG A 218 8.49 -10.75 11.48
C ARG A 218 7.33 -10.63 12.47
N VAL A 219 6.55 -11.68 12.54
CA VAL A 219 5.53 -11.91 13.57
C VAL A 219 6.24 -12.43 14.82
N VAL A 220 5.87 -11.88 15.97
CA VAL A 220 6.43 -12.21 17.29
C VAL A 220 5.31 -12.54 18.26
N ALA A 221 5.61 -13.21 19.37
CA ALA A 221 4.67 -13.32 20.48
C ALA A 221 4.31 -11.92 21.02
N ASP A 222 3.02 -11.70 21.33
CA ASP A 222 2.60 -10.51 22.06
C ASP A 222 3.02 -10.61 23.53
N ALA A 223 3.89 -9.69 23.98
CA ALA A 223 4.36 -9.64 25.35
C ALA A 223 3.29 -9.15 26.35
N GLY A 224 2.12 -8.71 25.88
CA GLY A 224 1.00 -8.25 26.73
C GLY A 224 1.27 -6.91 27.43
N GLN A 225 2.20 -6.11 26.91
CA GLN A 225 2.70 -4.88 27.55
C GLN A 225 2.27 -3.58 26.84
N GLY A 226 1.40 -3.64 25.82
CA GLY A 226 0.92 -2.44 25.14
C GLY A 226 0.63 -2.65 23.65
N GLU A 227 1.20 -1.80 22.81
CA GLU A 227 1.02 -1.86 21.35
C GLU A 227 1.60 -3.17 20.79
N ARG A 228 0.82 -3.85 19.95
CA ARG A 228 1.21 -5.10 19.29
C ARG A 228 2.12 -4.90 18.07
N VAL A 229 2.51 -3.65 17.77
CA VAL A 229 3.33 -3.30 16.61
C VAL A 229 4.52 -2.49 17.08
N HIS A 230 5.71 -3.01 16.80
CA HIS A 230 6.97 -2.34 17.10
C HIS A 230 7.74 -2.12 15.81
N ILE A 231 8.13 -0.86 15.56
CA ILE A 231 8.96 -0.44 14.43
C ILE A 231 10.24 0.14 15.03
N GLY A 232 11.37 -0.55 14.84
CA GLY A 232 12.65 -0.25 15.49
C GLY A 232 13.82 -0.16 14.52
#